data_AF-A0A059WQ92-F1
#
_entry.id   AF-A0A059WQ92-F1
#
_cell.length_a   1.000
_cell.length_b   1.000
_cell.length_c   1.000
_cell.angle_alpha   90.00
_cell.angle_beta   90.00
_cell.angle_gamma   90.00
#
_symmetry.space_group_name_H-M   'P 1'
#
loop_
_entity.id
_entity.type
_entity.pdbx_description
1 polymer ?
#
loop_
_entity_poly.entity_id
_entity_poly.type
_entity_poly.pdbx_seq_one_letter_code
_entity_poly.pdbx_strand_id
1 'polypeptide(L)'
;GLGDIFSIRIAGNIINDDILGSMEFACKVAGSKLIVVLGHTKCGAIRGACDNLQMGNLSTLLNKIQPSVYYERTVHENRTSENEEFVEKVARIQIKRSVETIIQQSIILREMVEEGEIGLIGALYDVETGHVEFMEETYMLGEIKHFYLDVASEHAATHKPARK
;
A
#
# COMPACT_ATOMS: atom_id res chain seq x y z
N GLY A 1 -1.76 -25.72 0.61
CA GLY A 1 -3.12 -26.25 0.50
C GLY A 1 -4.13 -25.24 0.99
N LEU A 2 -5.37 -25.68 1.17
CA LEU A 2 -6.42 -24.89 1.84
C LEU A 2 -6.03 -24.72 3.30
N GLY A 3 -5.86 -23.47 3.75
CA GLY A 3 -5.39 -23.15 5.10
C GLY A 3 -3.97 -22.60 5.18
N ASP A 4 -3.17 -22.71 4.10
CA ASP A 4 -1.80 -22.17 4.06
C ASP A 4 -1.77 -20.64 3.89
N ILE A 5 -2.90 -20.04 3.52
CA ILE A 5 -3.02 -18.60 3.28
C ILE A 5 -4.05 -18.02 4.25
N PHE A 6 -3.59 -17.10 5.10
CA PHE A 6 -4.46 -16.21 5.85
C PHE A 6 -4.87 -15.04 4.94
N SER A 7 -6.14 -15.01 4.49
CA SER A 7 -6.61 -14.01 3.52
C SER A 7 -7.40 -12.90 4.19
N ILE A 8 -6.92 -11.67 4.04
CA ILE A 8 -7.63 -10.44 4.42
C ILE A 8 -8.00 -9.71 3.14
N ARG A 9 -9.29 -9.42 2.93
CA ARG A 9 -9.80 -8.80 1.68
C ARG A 9 -10.60 -7.55 1.99
N ILE A 10 -10.10 -6.42 1.51
CA ILE A 10 -10.75 -5.11 1.62
C ILE A 10 -10.54 -4.31 0.34
N ALA A 11 -11.47 -3.39 0.04
CA ALA A 11 -11.36 -2.52 -1.13
C ALA A 11 -10.10 -1.63 -1.04
N GLY A 12 -9.32 -1.58 -2.13
CA GLY A 12 -8.17 -0.69 -2.27
C GLY A 12 -6.96 -1.01 -1.38
N ASN A 13 -6.90 -2.22 -0.81
CA ASN A 13 -5.76 -2.67 -0.01
C ASN A 13 -5.41 -1.72 1.15
N ILE A 14 -6.41 -0.99 1.66
CA ILE A 14 -6.20 0.02 2.69
C ILE A 14 -5.81 -0.64 4.02
N ILE A 15 -4.99 0.05 4.79
CA ILE A 15 -4.58 -0.39 6.11
C ILE A 15 -5.43 0.33 7.17
N ASN A 16 -5.91 -0.42 8.15
CA ASN A 16 -6.62 0.05 9.34
C ASN A 16 -6.34 -0.92 10.49
N ASP A 17 -6.83 -0.60 11.68
CA ASP A 17 -6.54 -1.37 12.90
C ASP A 17 -7.02 -2.82 12.83
N ASP A 18 -8.20 -3.10 12.25
CA ASP A 18 -8.72 -4.47 12.10
C ASP A 18 -7.82 -5.32 11.17
N ILE A 19 -7.31 -4.69 10.11
CA ILE A 19 -6.43 -5.30 9.12
C ILE A 19 -5.05 -5.58 9.73
N LEU A 20 -4.51 -4.64 10.52
CA LEU A 20 -3.25 -4.81 11.25
C LEU A 20 -3.35 -5.89 12.32
N GLY A 21 -4.39 -5.84 13.17
CA GLY A 21 -4.60 -6.86 14.21
C GLY A 21 -4.77 -8.27 13.63
N SER A 22 -5.40 -8.38 12.46
CA SER A 22 -5.50 -9.65 11.73
C SER A 22 -4.12 -10.15 11.25
N MET A 23 -3.25 -9.27 10.76
CA MET A 23 -1.89 -9.63 10.36
C MET A 23 -1.01 -10.00 11.56
N GLU A 24 -1.12 -9.28 12.68
CA GLU A 24 -0.42 -9.59 13.92
C GLU A 24 -0.80 -10.97 14.45
N PHE A 25 -2.09 -11.29 14.46
CA PHE A 25 -2.55 -12.63 14.80
C PHE A 25 -1.99 -13.68 13.83
N ALA A 26 -2.09 -13.45 12.53
CA ALA A 26 -1.63 -14.39 11.51
C ALA A 26 -0.13 -14.70 11.64
N CYS A 27 0.70 -13.70 11.98
CA CYS A 27 2.14 -13.83 12.07
C CYS A 27 2.60 -14.30 13.46
N LYS A 28 2.23 -13.57 14.52
CA LYS A 28 2.75 -13.83 15.87
C LYS A 28 2.07 -15.01 16.56
N VAL A 29 0.79 -15.27 16.25
CA VAL A 29 0.02 -16.35 16.90
C VAL A 29 -0.09 -17.58 16.01
N ALA A 30 -0.51 -17.41 14.76
CA ALA A 30 -0.71 -18.53 13.83
C ALA A 30 0.56 -18.97 13.10
N GLY A 31 1.65 -18.17 13.16
CA GLY A 31 2.97 -18.54 12.67
C GLY A 31 3.21 -18.33 11.17
N SER A 32 2.41 -17.49 10.50
CA SER A 32 2.64 -17.10 9.10
C SER A 32 4.00 -16.41 8.95
N LYS A 33 4.72 -16.74 7.88
CA LYS A 33 6.11 -16.29 7.66
C LYS A 33 6.28 -15.26 6.54
N LEU A 34 5.22 -14.98 5.79
CA LEU A 34 5.24 -14.05 4.69
C LEU A 34 3.93 -13.28 4.64
N ILE A 35 4.03 -11.96 4.58
CA ILE A 35 2.91 -11.07 4.27
C ILE A 35 3.06 -10.62 2.81
N VAL A 36 1.99 -10.79 2.03
CA VAL A 36 1.91 -10.27 0.66
C VAL A 36 0.78 -9.25 0.58
N VAL A 37 1.11 -8.00 0.29
CA VAL A 37 0.13 -6.96 -0.08
C VAL A 37 -0.15 -7.09 -1.56
N LEU A 38 -1.20 -7.85 -1.90
CA LEU A 38 -1.58 -8.11 -3.29
C LEU A 38 -2.64 -7.09 -3.76
N GLY A 39 -2.21 -6.11 -4.56
CA GLY A 39 -3.11 -5.31 -5.37
C GLY A 39 -3.46 -5.99 -6.69
N HIS A 40 -4.33 -5.37 -7.49
CA HIS A 40 -4.69 -5.94 -8.79
C HIS A 40 -5.01 -4.88 -9.83
N THR A 41 -4.86 -5.23 -11.11
CA THR A 41 -5.25 -4.39 -12.23
C THR A 41 -6.77 -4.16 -12.22
N LYS A 42 -7.22 -3.04 -12.81
CA LYS A 42 -8.64 -2.66 -12.90
C LYS A 42 -9.36 -2.55 -11.55
N CYS A 43 -8.64 -2.21 -10.47
CA CYS A 43 -9.24 -2.07 -9.13
C CYS A 43 -10.27 -0.94 -9.06
N GLY A 44 -11.54 -1.30 -8.80
CA GLY A 44 -12.64 -0.33 -8.74
C GLY A 44 -12.48 0.73 -7.64
N ALA A 45 -11.85 0.39 -6.51
CA ALA A 45 -11.57 1.37 -5.45
C ALA A 45 -10.52 2.39 -5.87
N ILE A 46 -9.46 1.95 -6.58
CA ILE A 46 -8.45 2.86 -7.13
C ILE A 46 -9.07 3.78 -8.18
N ARG A 47 -9.89 3.23 -9.09
CA ARG A 47 -10.64 4.01 -10.08
C ARG A 47 -11.55 5.05 -9.41
N GLY A 48 -12.33 4.63 -8.41
CA GLY A 48 -13.20 5.54 -7.65
C GLY A 48 -12.43 6.65 -6.94
N ALA A 49 -11.21 6.37 -6.43
CA ALA A 49 -10.35 7.39 -5.86
C ALA A 49 -9.82 8.37 -6.94
N CYS A 50 -9.41 7.87 -8.11
CA CYS A 50 -8.98 8.71 -9.24
C CYS A 50 -10.08 9.67 -9.71
N ASP A 51 -11.34 9.24 -9.65
CA ASP A 51 -12.51 10.06 -10.03
C ASP A 51 -13.04 10.95 -8.88
N ASN A 52 -12.39 10.93 -7.72
CA ASN A 52 -12.86 11.62 -6.50
C ASN A 52 -14.31 11.28 -6.13
N LEU A 53 -14.75 10.05 -6.37
CA LEU A 53 -16.11 9.59 -6.10
C LEU A 53 -16.48 9.85 -4.62
N GLN A 54 -17.63 10.48 -4.39
CA GLN A 54 -18.16 10.75 -3.06
C GLN A 54 -19.47 10.01 -2.82
N MET A 55 -19.50 9.11 -1.84
CA MET A 55 -20.70 8.34 -1.49
C MET A 55 -20.60 7.70 -0.10
N GLY A 56 -21.34 8.22 0.89
CA GLY A 56 -21.46 7.59 2.22
C GLY A 56 -20.11 7.14 2.82
N ASN A 57 -20.06 5.93 3.38
CA ASN A 57 -18.83 5.35 3.95
C ASN A 57 -17.74 5.06 2.91
N LEU A 58 -18.09 4.96 1.62
CA LEU A 58 -17.10 4.75 0.55
C LEU A 58 -16.14 5.94 0.47
N SER A 59 -16.62 7.17 0.67
CA SER A 59 -15.75 8.36 0.73
C SER A 59 -14.61 8.20 1.74
N THR A 60 -14.90 7.72 2.94
CA THR A 60 -13.87 7.50 3.99
C THR A 60 -12.83 6.48 3.55
N LEU A 61 -13.23 5.42 2.85
CA LEU A 61 -12.33 4.43 2.30
C LEU A 61 -11.46 5.03 1.19
N LEU A 62 -12.08 5.71 0.22
CA LEU A 62 -11.38 6.31 -0.92
C LEU A 62 -10.40 7.41 -0.48
N ASN A 63 -10.73 8.15 0.59
CA ASN A 63 -9.83 9.14 1.19
C ASN A 63 -8.51 8.55 1.68
N LYS A 64 -8.48 7.26 2.07
CA LYS A 64 -7.23 6.57 2.43
C LYS A 64 -6.36 6.25 1.21
N ILE A 65 -6.94 6.21 0.02
CA ILE A 65 -6.26 5.98 -1.27
C ILE A 65 -5.81 7.30 -1.91
N GLN A 66 -6.49 8.42 -1.61
CA GLN A 66 -6.17 9.75 -2.17
C GLN A 66 -4.69 10.15 -2.12
N PRO A 67 -3.92 9.86 -1.05
CA PRO A 67 -2.49 10.12 -1.07
C PRO A 67 -1.76 9.43 -2.23
N SER A 68 -2.15 8.20 -2.58
CA SER A 68 -1.56 7.45 -3.69
C SER A 68 -1.85 8.11 -5.04
N VAL A 69 -3.06 8.66 -5.20
CA VAL A 69 -3.42 9.49 -6.36
C VAL A 69 -2.49 10.71 -6.41
N TYR A 70 -2.32 11.41 -5.28
CA TYR A 70 -1.47 12.61 -5.19
C TYR A 70 0.02 12.35 -5.45
N TYR A 71 0.55 11.21 -4.99
CA TYR A 71 1.96 10.82 -5.19
C TYR A 71 2.27 10.37 -6.61
N GLU A 72 1.27 10.01 -7.41
CA GLU A 72 1.46 9.80 -8.83
C GLU A 72 1.72 11.16 -9.50
N ARG A 73 2.92 11.32 -10.05
CA ARG A 73 3.41 12.58 -10.65
C ARG A 73 3.90 12.41 -12.09
N THR A 74 3.94 11.18 -12.59
CA THR A 74 4.48 10.88 -13.92
C THR A 74 3.43 11.06 -15.01
N VAL A 75 2.15 10.97 -14.67
CA VAL A 75 1.04 11.31 -15.57
C VAL A 75 0.57 12.72 -15.25
N HIS A 76 0.64 13.61 -16.24
CA HIS A 76 0.31 15.03 -16.07
C HIS A 76 -1.11 15.38 -16.54
N GLU A 77 -1.65 14.62 -17.50
CA GLU A 77 -2.94 14.88 -18.13
C GLU A 77 -3.88 13.69 -17.94
N ASN A 78 -5.19 13.92 -18.07
CA ASN A 78 -6.24 12.90 -17.94
C ASN A 78 -6.06 12.00 -16.70
N ARG A 79 -5.93 12.63 -15.52
CA ARG A 79 -5.74 11.94 -14.23
C ARG A 79 -7.07 11.48 -13.64
N THR A 80 -7.80 10.67 -14.41
CA THR A 80 -9.12 10.09 -14.08
C THR A 80 -9.09 8.58 -14.31
N SER A 81 -10.17 7.88 -13.99
CA SER A 81 -10.27 6.44 -14.22
C SER A 81 -10.35 6.02 -15.69
N GLU A 82 -10.51 6.98 -16.60
CA GLU A 82 -10.47 6.73 -18.05
C GLU A 82 -9.04 6.47 -18.56
N ASN A 83 -8.03 6.91 -17.81
CA ASN A 83 -6.63 6.66 -18.12
C ASN A 83 -6.14 5.41 -17.37
N GLU A 84 -6.08 4.28 -18.07
CA GLU A 84 -5.68 3.00 -17.48
C GLU A 84 -4.24 3.02 -16.94
N GLU A 85 -3.31 3.70 -17.64
CA GLU A 85 -1.93 3.87 -17.20
C GLU A 85 -1.85 4.62 -15.87
N PHE A 86 -2.63 5.70 -15.73
CA PHE A 86 -2.70 6.45 -14.48
C PHE A 86 -3.25 5.59 -13.33
N VAL A 87 -4.36 4.90 -13.57
CA VAL A 87 -4.98 4.01 -12.56
C VAL A 87 -4.01 2.92 -12.11
N GLU A 88 -3.29 2.30 -13.04
CA GLU A 88 -2.32 1.25 -12.73
C GLU A 88 -1.14 1.80 -11.92
N LYS A 89 -0.60 2.96 -12.30
CA LYS A 89 0.46 3.64 -11.53
C LYS A 89 0.01 3.98 -10.11
N VAL A 90 -1.22 4.48 -9.95
CA VAL A 90 -1.81 4.74 -8.63
C VAL A 90 -1.96 3.44 -7.83
N ALA A 91 -2.37 2.33 -8.47
CA ALA A 91 -2.47 1.03 -7.80
C ALA A 91 -1.10 0.53 -7.29
N ARG A 92 -0.03 0.67 -8.08
CA ARG A 92 1.34 0.33 -7.65
C ARG A 92 1.80 1.19 -6.48
N ILE A 93 1.53 2.49 -6.53
CA ILE A 93 1.81 3.41 -5.42
C ILE A 93 1.01 3.01 -4.17
N GLN A 94 -0.26 2.63 -4.32
CA GLN A 94 -1.09 2.18 -3.19
C GLN A 94 -0.51 0.92 -2.53
N ILE A 95 -0.09 -0.07 -3.31
CA ILE A 95 0.55 -1.29 -2.79
C ILE A 95 1.80 -0.91 -1.97
N LYS A 96 2.68 -0.10 -2.56
CA LYS A 96 3.93 0.35 -1.92
C LYS A 96 3.67 1.11 -0.62
N ARG A 97 2.68 2.01 -0.63
CA ARG A 97 2.25 2.75 0.56
C ARG A 97 1.63 1.85 1.62
N SER A 98 0.84 0.85 1.24
CA SER A 98 0.27 -0.12 2.17
C SER A 98 1.36 -0.96 2.84
N VAL A 99 2.35 -1.44 2.09
CA VAL A 99 3.54 -2.13 2.64
C VAL A 99 4.23 -1.26 3.69
N GLU A 100 4.53 -0.01 3.37
CA GLU A 100 5.19 0.90 4.32
C GLU A 100 4.29 1.26 5.51
N THR A 101 2.97 1.38 5.31
CA THR A 101 2.03 1.68 6.40
C THR A 101 1.99 0.56 7.43
N ILE A 102 2.11 -0.71 7.00
CA ILE A 102 2.13 -1.88 7.91
C ILE A 102 3.25 -1.75 8.94
N ILE A 103 4.48 -1.53 8.49
CA ILE A 103 5.65 -1.40 9.38
C ILE A 103 5.67 -0.08 10.17
N GLN A 104 5.01 0.97 9.66
CA GLN A 104 4.90 2.23 10.39
C GLN A 104 3.89 2.17 11.53
N GLN A 105 2.80 1.42 11.35
CA GLN A 105 1.67 1.41 12.28
C GLN A 105 1.63 0.20 13.21
N SER A 106 2.26 -0.92 12.84
CA SER A 106 2.41 -2.09 13.71
C SER A 106 3.86 -2.27 14.14
N ILE A 107 4.12 -1.97 15.42
CA ILE A 107 5.42 -2.21 16.06
C ILE A 107 5.74 -3.71 16.04
N ILE A 108 4.75 -4.56 16.30
CA ILE A 108 4.93 -6.02 16.34
C ILE A 108 5.40 -6.54 14.98
N LEU A 109 4.71 -6.18 13.90
CA LEU A 109 5.08 -6.65 12.56
C LEU A 109 6.43 -6.06 12.12
N ARG A 110 6.73 -4.80 12.48
CA ARG A 110 8.03 -4.19 12.20
C ARG A 110 9.17 -4.96 12.88
N GLU A 111 9.06 -5.23 14.18
CA GLU A 111 10.08 -5.97 14.92
C GLU A 111 10.27 -7.37 14.33
N MET A 112 9.19 -8.08 14.00
CA MET A 112 9.28 -9.40 13.35
C MET A 112 9.98 -9.35 11.99
N VAL A 113 9.81 -8.27 11.21
CA VAL A 113 10.55 -8.07 9.95
C VAL A 113 12.02 -7.79 10.22
N GLU A 114 12.35 -6.90 11.16
CA GLU A 114 13.72 -6.54 11.56
C GLU A 114 14.51 -7.74 12.10
N GLU A 115 13.86 -8.61 12.86
CA GLU A 115 14.43 -9.85 13.38
C GLU A 115 14.53 -10.97 12.33
N GLY A 116 13.96 -10.76 11.14
CA GLY A 116 13.92 -11.76 10.07
C GLY A 116 12.95 -12.92 10.35
N GLU A 117 12.00 -12.75 11.29
CA GLU A 117 10.99 -13.76 11.61
C GLU A 117 9.93 -13.90 10.51
N ILE A 118 9.61 -12.80 9.82
CA ILE A 118 8.66 -12.75 8.70
C ILE A 118 9.21 -11.88 7.56
N GLY A 119 8.82 -12.21 6.33
CA GLY A 119 8.99 -11.33 5.16
C GLY A 119 7.75 -10.50 4.87
N LEU A 120 7.93 -9.34 4.25
CA LEU A 120 6.85 -8.48 3.75
C LEU A 120 7.15 -8.05 2.31
N ILE A 121 6.16 -8.18 1.41
CA ILE A 121 6.30 -7.80 0.00
C ILE A 121 4.98 -7.29 -0.59
N GLY A 122 5.05 -6.34 -1.52
CA GLY A 122 3.95 -5.92 -2.37
C GLY A 122 3.94 -6.68 -3.70
N ALA A 123 2.75 -6.91 -4.25
CA ALA A 123 2.59 -7.53 -5.56
C ALA A 123 1.37 -7.00 -6.31
N LEU A 124 1.40 -7.07 -7.63
CA LEU A 124 0.29 -6.70 -8.51
C LEU A 124 -0.20 -7.94 -9.27
N TYR A 125 -1.48 -8.28 -9.09
CA TYR A 125 -2.17 -9.33 -9.83
C TYR A 125 -2.85 -8.75 -11.08
N ASP A 126 -2.53 -9.29 -12.23
CA ASP A 126 -3.25 -8.99 -13.47
C ASP A 126 -4.51 -9.87 -13.56
N VAL A 127 -5.68 -9.22 -13.53
CA VAL A 127 -6.98 -9.90 -13.55
C VAL A 127 -7.32 -10.57 -14.88
N GLU A 128 -6.66 -10.17 -15.97
CA GLU A 128 -6.92 -10.72 -17.30
C GLU A 128 -6.00 -11.89 -17.63
N THR A 129 -4.72 -11.79 -17.25
CA THR A 129 -3.71 -12.79 -17.57
C THR A 129 -3.50 -13.81 -16.44
N GLY A 130 -3.90 -13.46 -15.21
CA GLY A 130 -3.63 -14.27 -14.02
C GLY A 130 -2.18 -14.16 -13.51
N HIS A 131 -1.35 -13.32 -14.13
CA HIS A 131 0.04 -13.13 -13.73
C HIS A 131 0.14 -12.33 -12.42
N VAL A 132 1.12 -12.67 -11.59
CA VAL A 132 1.46 -11.92 -10.37
C VAL A 132 2.87 -11.39 -10.52
N GLU A 133 3.00 -10.06 -10.53
CA GLU A 133 4.28 -9.37 -10.50
C GLU A 133 4.61 -9.00 -9.04
N PHE A 134 5.68 -9.57 -8.51
CA PHE A 134 6.21 -9.18 -7.19
C PHE A 134 7.05 -7.91 -7.33
N MET A 135 6.77 -6.92 -6.49
CA MET A 135 7.48 -5.64 -6.48
C MET A 135 8.71 -5.76 -5.59
N GLU A 136 9.81 -6.29 -6.12
CA GLU A 136 11.06 -6.57 -5.38
C GLU A 136 11.61 -5.36 -4.62
N GLU A 137 11.37 -4.14 -5.13
CA GLU A 137 11.74 -2.90 -4.44
C GLU A 137 11.05 -2.73 -3.08
N THR A 138 9.92 -3.42 -2.87
CA THR A 138 9.14 -3.39 -1.62
C THR A 138 9.50 -4.50 -0.64
N TYR A 139 10.31 -5.48 -1.04
CA TYR A 139 10.62 -6.64 -0.20
C TYR A 139 11.42 -6.24 1.04
N MET A 140 11.00 -6.75 2.21
CA MET A 140 11.64 -6.54 3.51
C MET A 140 11.79 -7.87 4.24
N LEU A 141 13.01 -8.16 4.70
CA LEU A 141 13.36 -9.26 5.60
C LEU A 141 14.71 -8.94 6.25
N GLY A 142 14.74 -8.72 7.56
CA GLY A 142 15.93 -8.28 8.30
C GLY A 142 16.32 -6.82 8.08
N GLU A 143 15.57 -6.08 7.27
CA GLU A 143 15.80 -4.66 6.95
C GLU A 143 14.47 -3.97 6.67
N ILE A 144 14.32 -2.76 7.21
CA ILE A 144 13.17 -1.89 6.96
C ILE A 144 13.50 -0.89 5.86
N LYS A 145 12.61 -0.79 4.86
CA LYS A 145 12.70 0.22 3.80
C LYS A 145 11.61 1.29 3.99
N HIS A 146 12.00 2.54 3.79
CA HIS A 146 11.09 3.66 3.72
C HIS A 146 11.06 4.21 2.31
N PHE A 147 9.87 4.51 1.79
CA PHE A 147 9.72 4.95 0.41
C PHE A 147 9.28 6.40 0.30
N TYR A 148 8.62 6.91 1.33
CA TYR A 148 8.02 8.24 1.32
C TYR A 148 8.45 9.14 2.49
N LEU A 149 9.12 8.62 3.52
CA LEU A 149 9.64 9.43 4.63
C LEU A 149 10.86 10.28 4.25
N ASP A 150 11.70 9.84 3.32
CA ASP A 150 12.84 10.64 2.83
C ASP A 150 12.40 11.86 2.01
N VAL A 151 11.19 11.82 1.43
CA VAL A 151 10.65 12.94 0.66
C VAL A 151 10.19 14.08 1.58
N ALA A 152 9.76 13.77 2.81
CA ALA A 152 9.31 14.77 3.78
C ALA A 152 10.49 15.58 4.37
N SER A 153 11.66 14.97 4.52
CA SER A 153 12.87 15.66 5.01
C SER A 153 13.44 16.63 3.96
N GLU A 154 13.34 16.30 2.66
CA GLU A 154 13.68 17.23 1.57
C GLU A 154 12.69 18.40 1.45
N HIS A 155 11.40 18.18 1.70
CA HIS A 155 10.39 19.24 1.67
C HIS A 155 10.46 20.17 2.89
N ALA A 156 10.84 19.66 4.07
CA ALA A 156 11.08 20.51 5.25
C ALA A 156 12.28 21.44 5.08
N ALA A 157 13.27 21.08 4.26
CA ALA A 157 14.46 21.90 4.01
C ALA A 157 14.22 23.11 3.09
N THR A 158 13.11 23.15 2.35
CA THR A 158 12.82 24.23 1.37
C THR A 158 11.85 25.31 1.88
N HIS A 159 11.37 25.20 3.11
CA HIS A 159 10.60 26.26 3.78
C HIS A 159 11.35 26.80 5.00
N LYS A 160 12.45 27.54 4.76
CA LYS A 160 12.92 28.52 5.75
C LYS A 160 11.93 29.69 5.75
N PRO A 161 11.31 30.06 6.88
CA PRO A 161 10.49 31.25 6.94
C PRO A 161 11.37 32.48 6.67
N ALA A 162 10.91 33.36 5.79
CA ALA A 162 11.54 34.65 5.56
C ALA A 162 11.65 35.40 6.89
N ARG A 163 12.89 35.71 7.30
CA ARG A 163 13.16 36.53 8.48
C ARG A 163 12.47 37.88 8.30
N LYS A 164 11.61 38.26 9.25
CA LYS A 164 11.25 39.65 9.50
C LYS A 164 12.29 40.29 10.41
#